data_AF-A0A1G9KPD8-F1
#
_entry.id   AF-A0A1G9KPD8-F1
#
_cell.length_a   1.000
_cell.length_b   1.000
_cell.length_c   1.000
_cell.angle_alpha   90.00
_cell.angle_beta   90.00
_cell.angle_gamma   90.00
#
_symmetry.space_group_name_H-M   'P 1'
#
loop_
_entity.id
_entity.type
_entity.pdbx_description
1 polymer ?
#
loop_
_entity_poly.entity_id
_entity_poly.type
_entity_poly.pdbx_seq_one_letter_code
_entity_poly.pdbx_strand_id
1 'polypeptide(L)'
;MSLRNVEDLLHERGIDISHESVRFWWQRFGPMFAAEIRKKRAERLRLGPQWQWHLEEMFVKINGERHYLWRAVDHEGEVWRAS
;
A
#
# COMPACT_ATOMS: atom_id res chain seq x y z
N MET A 1 -2.75 2.47 -6.56
CA MET A 1 -4.19 2.69 -6.35
C MET A 1 -4.63 3.82 -7.28
N SER A 2 -5.68 3.63 -8.08
CA SER A 2 -6.15 4.68 -9.00
C SER A 2 -7.20 5.57 -8.33
N LEU A 3 -7.39 6.81 -8.80
CA LEU A 3 -8.45 7.70 -8.32
C LEU A 3 -9.86 7.09 -8.58
N ARG A 4 -10.00 6.28 -9.64
CA ARG A 4 -11.24 5.55 -9.95
C ARG A 4 -11.58 4.53 -8.85
N ASN A 5 -10.57 3.84 -8.31
CA ASN A 5 -10.79 2.90 -7.21
C ASN A 5 -11.34 3.61 -5.95
N VAL A 6 -10.98 4.89 -5.73
CA VAL A 6 -11.46 5.67 -4.59
C VAL A 6 -12.92 6.09 -4.79
N GLU A 7 -13.25 6.49 -6.01
CA GLU A 7 -14.63 6.81 -6.43
C GLU A 7 -15.53 5.59 -6.26
N ASP A 8 -15.13 4.42 -6.78
CA ASP A 8 -15.88 3.17 -6.67
C ASP A 8 -16.14 2.78 -5.20
N LEU A 9 -15.12 2.87 -4.34
CA LEU A 9 -15.22 2.56 -2.90
C LEU A 9 -16.18 3.49 -2.12
N LEU A 10 -16.30 4.73 -2.56
CA LEU A 10 -17.19 5.72 -1.94
C LEU A 10 -18.61 5.56 -2.48
N HIS A 11 -18.74 5.22 -3.76
CA HIS A 11 -20.02 4.88 -4.36
C HIS A 11 -20.66 3.64 -3.70
N GLU A 12 -19.87 2.60 -3.39
CA GLU A 12 -20.33 1.43 -2.60
C GLU A 12 -20.90 1.82 -1.22
N ARG A 13 -20.49 2.97 -0.68
CA ARG A 13 -20.97 3.52 0.60
C ARG A 13 -22.13 4.51 0.42
N GLY A 14 -22.66 4.65 -0.79
CA GLY A 14 -23.74 5.58 -1.13
C GLY A 14 -23.29 7.05 -1.23
N ILE A 15 -21.97 7.29 -1.36
CA ILE A 15 -21.40 8.63 -1.45
C ILE A 15 -21.02 8.88 -2.90
N ASP A 16 -21.83 9.67 -3.60
CA ASP A 16 -21.55 10.08 -4.98
C ASP A 16 -20.61 11.29 -5.01
N ILE A 17 -19.43 11.12 -5.60
CA ILE A 17 -18.43 12.19 -5.74
C ILE A 17 -17.73 12.08 -7.09
N SER A 18 -17.32 13.22 -7.63
CA SER A 18 -16.53 13.26 -8.85
C SER A 18 -15.04 12.97 -8.61
N HIS A 19 -14.37 12.44 -9.63
CA HIS A 19 -12.92 12.31 -9.68
C HIS A 19 -12.15 13.61 -9.34
N GLU A 20 -12.67 14.77 -9.76
CA GLU A 20 -12.08 16.08 -9.43
C GLU A 20 -12.13 16.38 -7.93
N SER A 21 -13.21 15.96 -7.25
CA SER A 21 -13.35 16.10 -5.80
C SER A 21 -12.29 15.27 -5.06
N VAL A 22 -12.07 14.03 -5.50
CA VAL A 22 -10.99 13.16 -4.98
C VAL A 22 -9.63 13.81 -5.20
N ARG A 23 -9.37 14.33 -6.41
CA ARG A 23 -8.11 14.99 -6.76
C ARG A 23 -7.87 16.24 -5.91
N PHE A 24 -8.89 17.06 -5.68
CA PHE A 24 -8.79 18.24 -4.82
C PHE A 24 -8.45 17.86 -3.37
N TRP A 25 -9.13 16.86 -2.81
CA TRP A 25 -8.83 16.36 -1.47
C TRP A 25 -7.43 15.79 -1.36
N TRP A 26 -6.97 15.06 -2.38
CA TRP A 26 -5.59 14.56 -2.44
C TRP A 26 -4.58 15.70 -2.37
N GLN A 27 -4.78 16.78 -3.13
CA GLN A 27 -3.88 17.94 -3.11
C GLN A 27 -3.93 18.68 -1.78
N ARG A 28 -5.13 18.82 -1.20
CA ARG A 28 -5.34 19.57 0.05
C ARG A 28 -4.83 18.83 1.29
N PHE A 29 -5.15 17.55 1.41
CA PHE A 29 -4.90 16.76 2.61
C PHE A 29 -3.77 15.76 2.47
N GLY A 30 -3.39 15.37 1.24
CA GLY A 30 -2.31 14.44 0.97
C GLY A 30 -1.00 14.80 1.69
N PRO A 31 -0.54 16.06 1.67
CA PRO A 31 0.66 16.46 2.40
C PRO A 31 0.56 16.22 3.92
N MET A 32 -0.60 16.48 4.52
CA MET A 32 -0.84 16.25 5.95
C MET A 32 -0.80 14.76 6.29
N PHE A 33 -1.53 13.94 5.53
CA PHE A 33 -1.53 12.48 5.73
C PHE A 33 -0.12 11.90 5.52
N ALA A 34 0.60 12.34 4.48
CA ALA A 34 1.97 11.91 4.22
C ALA A 34 2.94 12.33 5.34
N ALA A 35 2.76 13.51 5.93
CA ALA A 35 3.56 13.95 7.08
C ALA A 35 3.28 13.07 8.32
N GLU A 36 2.00 12.82 8.61
CA GLU A 36 1.59 12.01 9.76
C GLU A 36 2.05 10.55 9.64
N ILE A 37 1.91 9.95 8.44
CA ILE A 37 2.40 8.59 8.16
C ILE A 37 3.92 8.52 8.36
N ARG A 38 4.67 9.49 7.81
CA ARG A 38 6.14 9.54 7.98
C ARG A 38 6.54 9.71 9.45
N LYS A 39 5.82 10.54 10.19
CA LYS A 39 6.06 10.75 11.62
C LYS A 39 5.86 9.45 12.41
N LYS A 40 4.72 8.77 12.22
CA LYS A 40 4.43 7.47 12.85
C LYS A 40 5.48 6.42 12.49
N ARG A 41 5.92 6.37 11.24
CA ARG A 41 6.99 5.47 10.77
C ARG A 41 8.31 5.76 11.50
N ALA A 42 8.71 7.02 11.57
CA ALA A 42 9.91 7.44 12.29
C ALA A 42 9.83 7.15 13.80
N GLU A 43 8.67 7.35 14.43
CA GLU A 43 8.43 7.00 15.83
C GLU A 43 8.53 5.49 16.05
N ARG A 44 7.93 4.67 15.19
CA ARG A 44 8.04 3.20 15.27
C ARG A 44 9.49 2.74 15.16
N LEU A 45 10.26 3.29 14.22
CA LEU A 45 11.69 2.97 14.06
C LEU A 45 12.52 3.37 15.29
N ARG A 46 12.15 4.46 15.98
CA ARG A 46 12.81 4.92 17.21
C ARG A 46 12.52 4.01 18.41
N LEU A 47 11.40 3.30 18.43
CA LEU A 47 11.01 2.37 19.52
C LEU A 47 11.78 1.04 19.51
N GLY A 48 12.79 0.91 18.63
CA GLY A 48 13.62 -0.28 18.49
C GLY A 48 13.30 -1.03 17.20
N PRO A 49 14.25 -1.83 16.68
CA PRO A 49 14.09 -2.42 15.37
C PRO A 49 13.06 -3.56 15.43
N GLN A 50 11.93 -3.35 14.74
CA GLN A 50 10.92 -4.38 14.55
C GLN A 50 11.35 -5.27 13.38
N TRP A 51 12.34 -6.13 13.61
CA TRP A 51 12.86 -7.08 12.60
C TRP A 51 11.87 -8.24 12.34
N GLN A 52 10.61 -7.92 12.05
CA GLN A 52 9.63 -8.91 11.61
C GLN A 52 9.57 -8.86 10.09
N TRP A 53 9.98 -9.96 9.46
CA TRP A 53 9.89 -10.17 8.03
C TRP A 53 8.83 -11.23 7.77
N HIS A 54 7.91 -10.92 6.84
CA HIS A 54 6.94 -11.87 6.31
C HIS A 54 7.49 -12.40 4.99
N LEU A 55 7.82 -13.69 4.98
CA LEU A 55 8.18 -14.39 3.76
C LEU A 55 6.95 -15.14 3.26
N GLU A 56 6.46 -14.76 2.09
CA GLU A 56 5.35 -15.45 1.43
C GLU A 56 5.88 -16.25 0.24
N GLU A 57 5.49 -17.51 0.17
CA GLU A 57 5.70 -18.38 -0.98
C GLU A 57 4.41 -18.44 -1.81
N MET A 58 4.52 -18.20 -3.12
CA MET A 58 3.42 -18.25 -4.06
C MET A 58 3.78 -19.13 -5.26
N PHE A 59 2.84 -19.93 -5.73
CA PHE A 59 2.97 -20.67 -6.98
C PHE A 59 2.17 -19.97 -8.08
N VAL A 60 2.80 -19.71 -9.22
CA VAL A 60 2.14 -19.19 -10.42
C VAL A 60 2.34 -20.15 -11.58
N LYS A 61 1.32 -20.30 -12.42
CA LYS A 61 1.40 -21.15 -13.62
C LYS A 61 1.51 -20.25 -14.85
N ILE A 62 2.65 -20.27 -15.54
CA ILE A 62 2.92 -19.48 -16.75
C ILE A 62 3.13 -20.46 -17.89
N ASN A 63 2.35 -20.34 -18.97
CA ASN A 63 2.42 -21.23 -20.15
C ASN A 63 2.35 -22.73 -19.87
N GLY A 64 1.68 -23.15 -18.79
CA GLY A 64 1.58 -24.56 -18.42
C GLY A 64 2.60 -25.02 -17.39
N GLU A 65 3.67 -24.27 -17.18
CA GLU A 65 4.75 -24.56 -16.22
C GLU A 65 4.50 -23.89 -14.86
N ARG A 66 4.86 -24.58 -13.77
CA ARG A 66 4.72 -24.03 -12.40
C ARG A 66 6.01 -23.31 -12.02
N HIS A 67 5.89 -22.06 -11.60
CA HIS A 67 6.97 -21.25 -11.08
C HIS A 67 6.74 -20.93 -9.59
N TYR A 68 7.82 -20.93 -8.82
CA TYR A 68 7.82 -20.55 -7.42
C TYR A 68 8.28 -19.10 -7.31
N LEU A 69 7.50 -18.28 -6.61
CA LEU A 69 7.85 -16.91 -6.31
C LEU A 69 7.92 -16.75 -4.79
N TRP A 70 8.99 -16.14 -4.32
CA TRP A 70 9.18 -15.78 -2.92
C TRP A 70 9.13 -14.27 -2.80
N ARG A 71 8.32 -13.77 -1.87
CA ARG A 71 8.24 -12.34 -1.58
C ARG A 71 8.59 -12.11 -0.11
N ALA A 72 9.67 -11.37 0.12
CA ALA A 72 9.99 -10.85 1.44
C ALA A 72 9.34 -9.47 1.61
N VAL A 73 8.53 -9.34 2.65
CA VAL A 73 7.87 -8.09 3.04
C VAL A 73 8.31 -7.75 4.46
N ASP A 74 8.74 -6.53 4.72
CA ASP A 74 8.98 -6.10 6.09
C ASP A 74 7.66 -5.84 6.86
N HIS A 75 7.76 -5.68 8.17
CA HIS A 75 6.63 -5.31 9.04
C HIS A 75 5.93 -3.98 8.67
N GLU A 76 6.45 -3.23 7.71
CA GLU A 76 5.89 -1.97 7.21
C GLU A 76 5.21 -2.11 5.84
N GLY A 77 5.26 -3.30 5.23
CA GLY A 77 4.68 -3.58 3.92
C GLY A 77 5.61 -3.27 2.74
N GLU A 78 6.88 -2.91 2.98
CA GLU A 78 7.83 -2.71 1.88
C GLU A 78 8.34 -4.06 1.38
N VAL A 79 8.21 -4.25 0.07
CA VAL A 79 8.70 -5.45 -0.61
C VAL A 79 10.15 -5.23 -1.00
N TRP A 80 11.05 -6.03 -0.45
CA TRP A 80 12.42 -6.06 -0.92
C TRP A 80 12.48 -6.96 -2.16
N ARG A 81 12.82 -6.38 -3.31
CA ARG A 81 13.05 -7.14 -4.55
C ARG A 81 14.32 -7.98 -4.40
N ALA A 82 14.19 -9.29 -4.57
CA ALA A 82 15.30 -10.13 -5.00
C ALA A 82 15.41 -9.99 -6.53
N SER A 83 16.61 -9.62 -6.99
CA SER A 83 17.05 -9.66 -8.39
C SER A 83 17.09 -11.08 -8.95
#